data_AF-A0A6V8CS75-F1
#
_entry.id   AF-A0A6V8CS75-F1
#
_cell.length_a   1.000
_cell.length_b   1.000
_cell.length_c   1.000
_cell.angle_alpha   90.00
_cell.angle_beta   90.00
_cell.angle_gamma   90.00
#
_symmetry.space_group_name_H-M   'P 1'
#
loop_
_entity.id
_entity.type
_entity.pdbx_description
1 polymer ?
#
loop_
_entity_poly.entity_id
_entity_poly.type
_entity_poly.pdbx_seq_one_letter_code
_entity_poly.pdbx_strand_id
1 'polypeptide(L)'
;MTTPAHQLSPSSWNNYASCPRKYWLSRQRLPRKAGMAATIGTAVHDSVEDFCNLDLSGQEADEVGWLPPTAKRILDLHWQKEKEIFLRTPRHPAFKDGEIVRAHDLLIGSLNMLIANAKIGTAKMSEVSIAQWREVQDTVLAAEGTLRSPCGRLMGRLDLLVKDLDEDRNPVGWIVADLKTGRPPPGGLYETVSRQLRFYRDMLLENNPNAPTVRAQGWYSAGPKVYEAEGPSVLEDAFRAWEGMAITKEPLEATPDDDACRFCEWKAWCPAWFHARAEGNLPSPSGIFRDEVALILQFDEASGACMVELVSPKDEVGGIIPSGRTIGVICKGQALDQMRDVMNSDHRGAVFLGSIRTNAKPWAMGDWSEVLPWAPLLESIRKAPRNKSEEE
;
A
#
# COMPACT_ATOMS: atom_id res chain seq x y z
N MET A 1 20.07 7.84 -24.40
CA MET A 1 18.97 6.87 -24.22
C MET A 1 17.68 7.65 -24.08
N THR A 2 16.64 7.32 -24.86
CA THR A 2 15.33 7.96 -24.77
C THR A 2 14.64 7.55 -23.47
N THR A 3 14.26 8.53 -22.64
CA THR A 3 13.49 8.28 -21.42
C THR A 3 12.14 7.64 -21.78
N PRO A 4 11.76 6.50 -21.18
CA PRO A 4 10.48 5.87 -21.48
C PRO A 4 9.31 6.75 -21.04
N ALA A 5 8.19 6.66 -21.76
CA ALA A 5 6.98 7.46 -21.50
C ALA A 5 6.40 7.23 -20.09
N HIS A 6 6.58 6.03 -19.54
CA HIS A 6 6.22 5.66 -18.18
C HIS A 6 7.13 4.54 -17.66
N GLN A 7 7.07 4.30 -16.35
CA GLN A 7 7.82 3.22 -15.68
C GLN A 7 6.86 2.28 -14.95
N LEU A 8 7.21 1.00 -14.90
CA LEU A 8 6.53 -0.03 -14.12
C LEU A 8 7.31 -0.33 -12.84
N SER A 9 6.63 -0.24 -11.70
CA SER A 9 7.05 -0.79 -10.40
C SER A 9 6.21 -2.01 -10.00
N PRO A 10 6.70 -2.90 -9.12
CA PRO A 10 5.92 -4.05 -8.64
C PRO A 10 4.55 -3.69 -8.09
N SER A 11 4.47 -2.62 -7.28
CA SER A 11 3.21 -2.13 -6.73
C SER A 11 2.25 -1.66 -7.82
N SER A 12 2.75 -0.97 -8.85
CA SER A 12 1.93 -0.53 -9.99
C SER A 12 1.49 -1.70 -10.86
N TRP A 13 2.34 -2.72 -11.02
CA TRP A 13 1.99 -3.95 -11.72
C TRP A 13 0.92 -4.74 -10.98
N ASN A 14 1.02 -4.87 -9.66
CA ASN A 14 -0.01 -5.48 -8.83
C ASN A 14 -1.36 -4.74 -8.94
N ASN A 15 -1.34 -3.40 -8.99
CA ASN A 15 -2.56 -2.63 -9.23
C ASN A 15 -3.14 -2.86 -10.63
N TYR A 16 -2.30 -2.91 -11.67
CA TYR A 16 -2.74 -3.16 -13.04
C TYR A 16 -3.32 -4.58 -13.21
N ALA A 17 -2.60 -5.58 -12.71
CA ALA A 17 -3.01 -6.98 -12.77
C ALA A 17 -4.29 -7.28 -11.95
N SER A 18 -4.53 -6.55 -10.85
CA SER A 18 -5.80 -6.66 -10.12
C SER A 18 -6.94 -6.00 -10.88
N CYS A 19 -6.75 -4.79 -11.40
CA CYS A 19 -7.73 -4.15 -12.27
C CYS A 19 -7.07 -2.99 -13.07
N PRO A 20 -7.02 -3.05 -14.42
CA PRO A 20 -6.39 -2.00 -15.21
C PRO A 20 -7.02 -0.62 -14.96
N ARG A 21 -8.34 -0.56 -14.79
CA ARG A 21 -9.07 0.66 -14.39
C ARG A 21 -8.61 1.23 -13.06
N LYS A 22 -8.38 0.38 -12.04
CA LYS A 22 -7.85 0.79 -10.73
C LYS A 22 -6.47 1.42 -10.87
N TYR A 23 -5.59 0.82 -11.67
CA TYR A 23 -4.29 1.39 -12.00
C TYR A 23 -4.45 2.74 -12.70
N TRP A 24 -5.28 2.83 -13.74
CA TRP A 24 -5.52 4.07 -14.47
C TRP A 24 -6.03 5.19 -13.54
N LEU A 25 -7.00 4.89 -12.66
CA LEU A 25 -7.54 5.82 -11.66
C LEU A 25 -6.45 6.32 -10.69
N SER A 26 -5.57 5.42 -10.23
CA SER A 26 -4.45 5.77 -9.35
C SER A 26 -3.47 6.79 -9.95
N ARG A 27 -3.48 6.91 -11.29
CA ARG A 27 -2.66 7.87 -12.02
C ARG A 27 -3.38 9.22 -12.21
N GLN A 28 -4.68 9.33 -11.99
CA GLN A 28 -5.42 10.57 -12.29
C GLN A 28 -5.19 11.72 -11.29
N ARG A 29 -4.25 11.60 -10.33
CA ARG A 29 -4.02 12.59 -9.26
C ARG A 29 -5.26 12.83 -8.39
N LEU A 30 -6.13 11.83 -8.31
CA LEU A 30 -7.24 11.81 -7.37
C LEU A 30 -6.70 11.77 -5.93
N PRO A 31 -7.43 12.36 -4.97
CA PRO A 31 -6.98 12.41 -3.58
C PRO A 31 -6.83 10.98 -3.05
N ARG A 32 -5.65 10.63 -2.53
CA ARG A 32 -5.35 9.31 -1.96
C ARG A 32 -5.86 9.21 -0.53
N LYS A 33 -6.17 7.98 -0.12
CA LYS A 33 -6.53 7.67 1.26
C LYS A 33 -5.30 7.27 2.08
N ALA A 34 -5.09 7.92 3.22
CA ALA A 34 -4.15 7.45 4.24
C ALA A 34 -4.75 6.28 5.02
N GLY A 35 -3.90 5.33 5.45
CA GLY A 35 -4.34 4.15 6.18
C GLY A 35 -3.35 3.75 7.25
N MET A 36 -3.86 3.40 8.44
CA MET A 36 -3.02 3.01 9.58
C MET A 36 -2.06 1.86 9.25
N ALA A 37 -2.49 0.88 8.45
CA ALA A 37 -1.63 -0.24 8.07
C ALA A 37 -0.41 0.21 7.24
N ALA A 38 -0.60 1.17 6.33
CA ALA A 38 0.49 1.72 5.52
C ALA A 38 1.43 2.59 6.37
N THR A 39 0.89 3.41 7.26
CA THR A 39 1.66 4.20 8.24
C THR A 39 2.53 3.32 9.14
N ILE A 40 1.97 2.26 9.73
CA ILE A 40 2.73 1.30 10.55
C ILE A 40 3.82 0.64 9.72
N GLY A 41 3.49 0.18 8.51
CA GLY A 41 4.46 -0.44 7.60
C GLY A 41 5.64 0.47 7.29
N THR A 42 5.35 1.71 6.86
CA THR A 42 6.37 2.70 6.48
C THR A 42 7.26 3.06 7.67
N ALA A 43 6.68 3.35 8.84
CA ALA A 43 7.45 3.66 10.04
C ALA A 43 8.41 2.53 10.44
N VAL A 44 7.99 1.27 10.27
CA VAL A 44 8.83 0.10 10.56
C VAL A 44 9.93 -0.06 9.51
N HIS A 45 9.62 0.07 8.21
CA HIS A 45 10.61 -0.05 7.13
C HIS A 45 11.69 1.02 7.25
N ASP A 46 11.30 2.28 7.41
CA ASP A 46 12.23 3.40 7.59
C ASP A 46 13.09 3.23 8.85
N SER A 47 12.52 2.66 9.93
CA SER A 47 13.29 2.33 11.13
C SER A 47 14.32 1.24 10.86
N VAL A 48 13.99 0.20 10.10
CA VAL A 48 14.93 -0.87 9.72
C VAL A 48 16.02 -0.32 8.79
N GLU A 49 15.67 0.56 7.85
CA GLU A 49 16.64 1.27 6.99
C GLU A 49 17.67 2.04 7.84
N ASP A 50 17.22 2.82 8.83
CA ASP A 50 18.10 3.55 9.75
C ASP A 50 19.03 2.61 10.52
N PHE A 51 18.53 1.43 10.93
CA PHE A 51 19.32 0.43 11.64
C PHE A 51 20.39 -0.25 10.78
N CYS A 52 20.08 -0.48 9.50
CA CYS A 52 21.06 -1.01 8.54
C CYS A 52 22.19 0.01 8.32
N ASN A 53 21.88 1.31 8.35
CA ASN A 53 22.81 2.40 8.07
C ASN A 53 23.32 3.14 9.32
N LEU A 54 23.10 2.59 10.52
CA LEU A 54 23.44 3.25 11.78
C LEU A 54 24.95 3.44 11.92
N ASP A 55 25.41 4.66 12.21
CA ASP A 55 26.82 4.92 12.52
C ASP A 55 27.13 4.51 13.96
N LEU A 56 28.00 3.51 14.09
CA LEU A 56 28.46 2.97 15.35
C LEU A 56 29.96 3.22 15.60
N SER A 57 30.64 4.04 14.80
CA SER A 57 32.10 4.19 14.84
C SER A 57 32.67 4.64 16.20
N GLY A 58 31.89 5.37 16.99
CA GLY A 58 32.28 5.87 18.32
C GLY A 58 31.79 5.05 19.52
N GLN A 59 31.20 3.87 19.31
CA GLN A 59 30.63 3.03 20.38
C GLN A 59 31.52 1.85 20.73
N GLU A 60 31.55 1.49 22.02
CA GLU A 60 32.37 0.39 22.54
C GLU A 60 31.85 -0.96 22.07
N ALA A 61 32.75 -1.84 21.64
CA ALA A 61 32.42 -3.10 20.96
C ALA A 61 31.59 -4.08 21.84
N ASP A 62 31.82 -4.07 23.15
CA ASP A 62 31.19 -4.93 24.14
C ASP A 62 29.95 -4.31 24.79
N GLU A 63 29.57 -3.08 24.42
CA GLU A 63 28.37 -2.42 24.94
C GLU A 63 27.11 -3.23 24.56
N VAL A 64 26.31 -3.57 25.57
CA VAL A 64 25.02 -4.26 25.47
C VAL A 64 23.90 -3.41 26.06
N GLY A 65 22.65 -3.74 25.78
CA GLY A 65 21.48 -3.00 26.28
C GLY A 65 21.16 -1.71 25.50
N TRP A 66 22.01 -1.32 24.55
CA TRP A 66 21.84 -0.13 23.69
C TRP A 66 20.72 -0.29 22.65
N LEU A 67 20.48 -1.51 22.17
CA LEU A 67 19.62 -1.78 21.02
C LEU A 67 18.13 -1.50 21.30
N PRO A 68 17.50 -1.97 22.40
CA PRO A 68 16.11 -1.64 22.71
C PRO A 68 15.79 -0.13 22.84
N PRO A 69 16.54 0.69 23.62
CA PRO A 69 16.27 2.12 23.71
C PRO A 69 16.52 2.85 22.38
N THR A 70 17.52 2.42 21.59
CA THR A 70 17.75 2.94 20.23
C THR A 70 16.58 2.63 19.31
N ALA A 71 16.05 1.40 19.35
CA ALA A 71 14.93 0.97 18.52
C ALA A 71 13.67 1.78 18.82
N LYS A 72 13.38 1.98 20.11
CA LYS A 72 12.29 2.85 20.54
C LYS A 72 12.48 4.28 20.02
N ARG A 73 13.67 4.87 20.18
CA ARG A 73 13.94 6.26 19.76
C ARG A 73 13.77 6.46 18.25
N ILE A 74 14.31 5.56 17.44
CA ILE A 74 14.19 5.62 15.97
C ILE A 74 12.74 5.46 15.54
N LEU A 75 12.03 4.47 16.10
CA LEU A 75 10.62 4.26 15.78
C LEU A 75 9.74 5.43 16.20
N ASP A 76 9.95 5.99 17.39
CA ASP A 76 9.20 7.15 17.87
C ASP A 76 9.34 8.34 16.89
N LEU A 77 10.55 8.56 16.34
CA LEU A 77 10.81 9.60 15.36
C LEU A 77 10.00 9.37 14.06
N HIS A 78 10.08 8.18 13.48
CA HIS A 78 9.36 7.86 12.25
C HIS A 78 7.85 7.81 12.45
N TRP A 79 7.38 7.35 13.61
CA TRP A 79 5.97 7.36 13.97
C TRP A 79 5.39 8.78 13.99
N GLN A 80 6.12 9.76 14.55
CA GLN A 80 5.67 11.15 14.51
C GLN A 80 5.65 11.73 13.09
N LYS A 81 6.67 11.46 12.28
CA LYS A 81 6.69 11.89 10.87
C LYS A 81 5.50 11.33 10.10
N GLU A 82 5.24 10.03 10.23
CA GLU A 82 4.13 9.36 9.57
C GLU A 82 2.77 9.86 10.09
N LYS A 83 2.66 10.17 11.38
CA LYS A 83 1.46 10.81 11.95
C LYS A 83 1.18 12.17 11.31
N GLU A 84 2.20 13.00 11.14
CA GLU A 84 2.05 14.30 10.48
C GLU A 84 1.59 14.15 9.02
N ILE A 85 2.18 13.22 8.26
CA ILE A 85 1.80 12.93 6.88
C ILE A 85 0.36 12.42 6.80
N PHE A 86 -0.01 11.51 7.70
CA PHE A 86 -1.35 10.94 7.77
C PHE A 86 -2.41 12.02 8.02
N LEU A 87 -2.19 12.89 9.02
CA LEU A 87 -3.13 13.97 9.38
C LEU A 87 -3.20 15.09 8.33
N ARG A 88 -2.16 15.27 7.51
CA ARG A 88 -2.18 16.22 6.38
C ARG A 88 -2.84 15.65 5.13
N THR A 89 -2.96 14.32 5.02
CA THR A 89 -3.54 13.68 3.85
C THR A 89 -5.07 13.83 3.88
N PRO A 90 -5.72 14.53 2.93
CA PRO A 90 -7.12 14.94 3.07
C PRO A 90 -8.12 13.81 3.36
N ARG A 91 -7.87 12.61 2.81
CA ARG A 91 -8.69 11.42 3.06
C ARG A 91 -7.96 10.54 4.07
N HIS A 92 -8.40 10.53 5.32
CA HIS A 92 -7.85 9.65 6.34
C HIS A 92 -8.92 9.26 7.36
N PRO A 93 -8.88 8.05 7.93
CA PRO A 93 -9.67 7.73 9.13
C PRO A 93 -9.05 8.39 10.37
N ALA A 94 -9.61 8.18 11.56
CA ALA A 94 -8.95 8.62 12.80
C ALA A 94 -7.57 7.93 12.97
N PHE A 95 -6.57 8.72 13.37
CA PHE A 95 -5.25 8.20 13.71
C PHE A 95 -5.31 7.45 15.05
N LYS A 96 -4.67 6.29 15.12
CA LYS A 96 -4.67 5.44 16.32
C LYS A 96 -3.30 5.44 16.96
N ASP A 97 -3.06 6.38 17.87
CA ASP A 97 -1.77 6.51 18.57
C ASP A 97 -1.33 5.22 19.28
N GLY A 98 -2.26 4.44 19.82
CA GLY A 98 -1.95 3.16 20.48
C GLY A 98 -1.36 2.08 19.57
N GLU A 99 -1.47 2.20 18.24
CA GLU A 99 -0.89 1.24 17.29
C GLU A 99 0.65 1.32 17.22
N ILE A 100 1.28 2.32 17.85
CA ILE A 100 2.74 2.38 17.98
C ILE A 100 3.29 1.13 18.71
N VAL A 101 2.53 0.54 19.64
CA VAL A 101 2.91 -0.70 20.33
C VAL A 101 3.07 -1.84 19.33
N ARG A 102 2.13 -1.95 18.39
CA ARG A 102 2.22 -2.94 17.32
C ARG A 102 3.38 -2.64 16.36
N ALA A 103 3.61 -1.37 16.02
CA ALA A 103 4.76 -0.98 15.21
C ALA A 103 6.09 -1.39 15.89
N HIS A 104 6.18 -1.25 17.21
CA HIS A 104 7.32 -1.68 18.00
C HIS A 104 7.53 -3.20 17.91
N ASP A 105 6.48 -4.00 18.12
CA ASP A 105 6.58 -5.46 18.00
C ASP A 105 7.05 -5.91 16.60
N LEU A 106 6.57 -5.23 15.55
CA LEU A 106 6.97 -5.48 14.17
C LEU A 106 8.43 -5.07 13.89
N LEU A 107 8.89 -3.96 14.46
CA LEU A 107 10.30 -3.56 14.37
C LEU A 107 11.20 -4.60 15.03
N ILE A 108 10.88 -5.00 16.27
CA ILE A 108 11.62 -6.05 16.99
C ILE A 108 11.65 -7.36 16.19
N GLY A 109 10.51 -7.76 15.62
CA GLY A 109 10.44 -8.91 14.72
C GLY A 109 11.41 -8.79 13.53
N SER A 110 11.46 -7.62 12.89
CA SER A 110 12.31 -7.36 11.73
C SER A 110 13.81 -7.36 12.09
N LEU A 111 14.20 -6.74 13.21
CA LEU A 111 15.59 -6.73 13.68
C LEU A 111 16.06 -8.14 14.07
N ASN A 112 15.19 -8.95 14.67
CA ASN A 112 15.50 -10.36 14.95
C ASN A 112 15.73 -11.18 13.67
N MET A 113 15.02 -10.87 12.58
CA MET A 113 15.24 -11.54 11.30
C MET A 113 16.60 -11.18 10.70
N LEU A 114 17.04 -9.93 10.83
CA LEU A 114 18.41 -9.52 10.44
C LEU A 114 19.49 -10.22 11.26
N ILE A 115 19.33 -10.28 12.60
CA ILE A 115 20.25 -11.01 13.49
C ILE A 115 20.32 -12.49 13.12
N ALA A 116 19.16 -13.11 12.85
CA ALA A 116 19.08 -14.51 12.44
C ALA A 116 19.77 -14.75 11.09
N ASN A 117 19.58 -13.86 10.11
CA ASN A 117 20.26 -13.92 8.82
C ASN A 117 21.79 -13.84 8.96
N ALA A 118 22.27 -13.01 9.90
CA ALA A 118 23.70 -12.87 10.19
C ALA A 118 24.31 -14.05 10.96
N LYS A 119 23.50 -15.06 11.35
CA LYS A 119 23.93 -16.28 12.06
C LYS A 119 24.64 -15.99 13.40
N ILE A 120 24.27 -14.89 14.06
CA ILE A 120 24.87 -14.45 15.34
C ILE A 120 24.34 -15.28 16.54
N GLY A 121 23.39 -16.19 16.28
CA GLY A 121 22.75 -17.03 17.30
C GLY A 121 21.57 -16.32 17.97
N THR A 122 20.90 -17.02 18.87
CA THR A 122 19.78 -16.47 19.64
C THR A 122 20.30 -15.64 20.82
N ALA A 123 20.41 -14.34 20.63
CA ALA A 123 20.59 -13.37 21.70
C ALA A 123 19.26 -12.63 21.94
N LYS A 124 18.92 -12.35 23.20
CA LYS A 124 17.87 -11.35 23.45
C LYS A 124 18.36 -10.01 22.89
N MET A 125 17.46 -9.16 22.40
CA MET A 125 17.86 -7.85 21.86
C MET A 125 18.69 -7.00 22.85
N SER A 126 18.46 -7.15 24.16
CA SER A 126 19.23 -6.48 25.21
C SER A 126 20.66 -7.01 25.37
N GLU A 127 20.95 -8.20 24.86
CA GLU A 127 22.25 -8.89 24.97
C GLU A 127 23.09 -8.73 23.69
N VAL A 128 22.52 -8.16 22.62
CA VAL A 128 23.23 -7.90 21.36
C VAL A 128 24.25 -6.79 21.59
N SER A 129 25.53 -7.11 21.42
CA SER A 129 26.60 -6.12 21.53
C SER A 129 26.72 -5.24 20.28
N ILE A 130 27.40 -4.11 20.40
CA ILE A 130 27.74 -3.25 19.25
C ILE A 130 28.55 -4.01 18.20
N ALA A 131 29.51 -4.83 18.61
CA ALA A 131 30.29 -5.66 17.69
C ALA A 131 29.40 -6.64 16.90
N GLN A 132 28.47 -7.31 17.59
CA GLN A 132 27.51 -8.20 16.93
C GLN A 132 26.63 -7.44 15.93
N TRP A 133 26.16 -6.24 16.25
CA TRP A 133 25.36 -5.49 15.29
C TRP A 133 26.18 -5.01 14.08
N ARG A 134 27.45 -4.65 14.25
CA ARG A 134 28.35 -4.38 13.12
C ARG A 134 28.45 -5.60 12.19
N GLU A 135 28.52 -6.81 12.75
CA GLU A 135 28.46 -8.04 11.95
C GLU A 135 27.12 -8.20 11.21
N VAL A 136 25.99 -7.79 11.80
CA VAL A 136 24.69 -7.74 11.11
C VAL A 136 24.76 -6.77 9.94
N GLN A 137 25.24 -5.55 10.16
CA GLN A 137 25.37 -4.52 9.11
C GLN A 137 26.27 -4.99 7.96
N ASP A 138 27.35 -5.71 8.27
CA ASP A 138 28.25 -6.29 7.27
C ASP A 138 27.55 -7.32 6.36
N THR A 139 26.42 -7.89 6.78
CA THR A 139 25.61 -8.77 5.91
C THR A 139 24.69 -8.01 4.96
N VAL A 140 24.40 -6.74 5.24
CA VAL A 140 23.51 -5.92 4.41
C VAL A 140 24.30 -5.34 3.24
N LEU A 141 23.96 -5.75 2.02
CA LEU A 141 24.57 -5.27 0.79
C LEU A 141 23.90 -3.98 0.29
N ALA A 142 22.59 -3.87 0.52
CA ALA A 142 21.82 -2.65 0.31
C ALA A 142 20.55 -2.67 1.18
N ALA A 143 20.17 -1.51 1.70
CA ALA A 143 18.85 -1.25 2.27
C ALA A 143 18.18 -0.16 1.41
N GLU A 144 16.91 -0.38 1.04
CA GLU A 144 16.12 0.55 0.25
C GLU A 144 16.72 0.92 -1.13
N GLY A 145 17.42 -0.06 -1.72
CA GLY A 145 18.14 0.07 -2.99
C GLY A 145 17.22 0.23 -4.21
N THR A 146 17.52 1.19 -5.08
CA THR A 146 16.77 1.37 -6.33
C THR A 146 17.33 0.49 -7.45
N LEU A 147 16.49 -0.36 -8.02
CA LEU A 147 16.78 -1.14 -9.22
C LEU A 147 16.09 -0.53 -10.44
N ARG A 148 16.78 -0.53 -11.58
CA ARG A 148 16.24 -0.12 -12.87
C ARG A 148 16.70 -1.10 -13.94
N SER A 149 15.79 -1.51 -14.82
CA SER A 149 16.17 -2.25 -16.03
C SER A 149 17.09 -1.40 -16.93
N PRO A 150 17.95 -2.01 -17.77
CA PRO A 150 18.85 -1.27 -18.67
C PRO A 150 18.12 -0.30 -19.61
N CYS A 151 16.91 -0.66 -20.06
CA CYS A 151 16.09 0.20 -20.91
C CYS A 151 15.28 1.26 -20.14
N GLY A 152 15.34 1.25 -18.81
CA GLY A 152 14.69 2.22 -17.91
C GLY A 152 13.17 2.06 -17.76
N ARG A 153 12.54 1.06 -18.41
CA ARG A 153 11.07 0.85 -18.39
C ARG A 153 10.59 0.23 -17.08
N LEU A 154 11.38 -0.66 -16.49
CA LEU A 154 11.12 -1.29 -15.20
C LEU A 154 11.96 -0.62 -14.11
N MET A 155 11.35 -0.42 -12.94
CA MET A 155 12.01 0.13 -11.75
C MET A 155 11.47 -0.49 -10.47
N GLY A 156 12.26 -0.51 -9.40
CA GLY A 156 11.86 -1.04 -8.11
C GLY A 156 12.70 -0.46 -6.98
N ARG A 157 12.15 -0.42 -5.76
CA ARG A 157 12.91 -0.17 -4.52
C ARG A 157 12.86 -1.47 -3.72
N LEU A 158 14.01 -2.10 -3.55
CA LEU A 158 14.13 -3.32 -2.75
C LEU A 158 14.21 -2.90 -1.28
N ASP A 159 13.54 -3.61 -0.37
CA ASP A 159 13.65 -3.30 1.06
C ASP A 159 15.06 -3.66 1.54
N LEU A 160 15.49 -4.90 1.30
CA LEU A 160 16.80 -5.40 1.70
C LEU A 160 17.45 -6.30 0.64
N LEU A 161 18.75 -6.13 0.44
CA LEU A 161 19.63 -7.08 -0.22
C LEU A 161 20.69 -7.50 0.79
N VAL A 162 20.70 -8.76 1.17
CA VAL A 162 21.61 -9.28 2.20
C VAL A 162 22.43 -10.45 1.67
N LYS A 163 23.58 -10.71 2.30
CA LYS A 163 24.38 -11.91 2.03
C LYS A 163 23.60 -13.15 2.46
N ASP A 164 23.62 -14.17 1.61
CA ASP A 164 23.23 -15.52 1.97
C ASP A 164 24.43 -16.21 2.60
N LEU A 165 24.30 -16.63 3.85
CA LEU A 165 25.40 -17.23 4.62
C LEU A 165 25.13 -18.72 4.84
N ASP A 166 26.17 -19.53 4.68
CA ASP A 166 26.15 -20.92 5.16
C ASP A 166 26.26 -21.00 6.70
N GLU A 167 26.29 -22.23 7.23
CA GLU A 167 26.39 -22.45 8.68
C GLU A 167 27.73 -22.00 9.28
N ASP A 168 28.79 -21.92 8.46
CA ASP A 168 30.11 -21.43 8.85
C ASP A 168 30.26 -19.91 8.64
N ARG A 169 29.15 -19.22 8.32
CA ARG A 169 29.06 -17.77 8.05
C ARG A 169 29.80 -17.32 6.79
N ASN A 170 30.09 -18.22 5.85
CA ASN A 170 30.66 -17.86 4.56
C ASN A 170 29.55 -17.41 3.59
N PRO A 171 29.80 -16.37 2.77
CA PRO A 171 28.84 -15.92 1.77
C PRO A 171 28.73 -16.92 0.61
N VAL A 172 27.55 -17.49 0.41
CA VAL A 172 27.24 -18.45 -0.66
C VAL A 172 26.33 -17.87 -1.76
N GLY A 173 25.78 -16.68 -1.53
CA GLY A 173 24.83 -16.04 -2.44
C GLY A 173 24.31 -14.72 -1.92
N TRP A 174 23.25 -14.23 -2.54
CA TRP A 174 22.50 -13.05 -2.12
C TRP A 174 21.03 -13.40 -1.87
N ILE A 175 20.40 -12.67 -0.96
CA ILE A 175 18.97 -12.77 -0.69
C ILE A 175 18.36 -11.39 -0.93
N VAL A 176 17.42 -11.32 -1.86
CA VAL A 176 16.48 -10.20 -1.95
C VAL A 176 15.39 -10.44 -0.91
N ALA A 177 15.32 -9.60 0.12
CA ALA A 177 14.33 -9.70 1.18
C ALA A 177 13.34 -8.53 1.09
N ASP A 178 12.05 -8.85 1.18
CA ASP A 178 10.95 -7.90 1.23
C ASP A 178 10.26 -8.04 2.59
N LEU A 179 10.31 -6.97 3.39
CA LEU A 179 9.79 -6.93 4.75
C LEU A 179 8.26 -6.80 4.71
N LYS A 180 7.58 -7.65 5.48
CA LYS A 180 6.12 -7.69 5.56
C LYS A 180 5.69 -7.50 7.01
N THR A 181 4.95 -6.42 7.24
CA THR A 181 4.33 -6.09 8.54
C THR A 181 2.90 -6.63 8.70
N GLY A 182 2.40 -7.31 7.66
CA GLY A 182 1.10 -8.01 7.66
C GLY A 182 1.18 -9.40 8.30
N ARG A 183 0.03 -10.06 8.44
CA ARG A 183 -0.01 -11.45 8.93
C ARG A 183 0.62 -12.39 7.90
N PRO A 184 1.40 -13.39 8.35
CA PRO A 184 1.87 -14.46 7.48
C PRO A 184 0.68 -15.16 6.79
N PRO A 185 0.79 -15.47 5.49
CA PRO A 185 -0.25 -16.21 4.78
C PRO A 185 -0.33 -17.66 5.29
N PRO A 186 -1.52 -18.27 5.32
CA PRO A 186 -1.70 -19.64 5.85
C PRO A 186 -1.15 -20.74 4.92
N GLY A 187 -1.01 -20.46 3.61
CA GLY A 187 -0.67 -21.46 2.58
C GLY A 187 0.55 -21.11 1.72
N GLY A 188 1.46 -20.26 2.22
CA GLY A 188 2.62 -19.76 1.45
C GLY A 188 2.39 -18.37 0.85
N LEU A 189 3.39 -17.83 0.15
CA LEU A 189 3.34 -16.46 -0.38
C LEU A 189 2.13 -16.25 -1.30
N TYR A 190 1.43 -15.12 -1.11
CA TYR A 190 0.46 -14.66 -2.10
C TYR A 190 1.16 -14.45 -3.44
N GLU A 191 0.46 -14.74 -4.54
CA GLU A 191 1.00 -14.60 -5.90
C GLU A 191 1.57 -13.19 -6.16
N THR A 192 0.88 -12.15 -5.70
CA THR A 192 1.31 -10.75 -5.82
C THR A 192 2.64 -10.46 -5.11
N VAL A 193 2.88 -11.11 -3.97
CA VAL A 193 4.12 -10.98 -3.20
C VAL A 193 5.24 -11.80 -3.85
N SER A 194 4.95 -13.04 -4.26
CA SER A 194 5.89 -13.88 -5.02
C SER A 194 6.35 -13.18 -6.31
N ARG A 195 5.41 -12.59 -7.07
CA ARG A 195 5.72 -11.83 -8.30
C ARG A 195 6.60 -10.61 -8.02
N GLN A 196 6.33 -9.86 -6.95
CA GLN A 196 7.15 -8.71 -6.56
C GLN A 196 8.58 -9.12 -6.20
N LEU A 197 8.73 -10.18 -5.40
CA LEU A 197 10.04 -10.72 -5.01
C LEU A 197 10.84 -11.23 -6.21
N ARG A 198 10.21 -12.00 -7.09
CA ARG A 198 10.84 -12.48 -8.32
C ARG A 198 11.22 -11.33 -9.25
N PHE A 199 10.39 -10.30 -9.37
CA PHE A 199 10.71 -9.10 -10.15
C PHE A 199 12.02 -8.44 -9.68
N TYR A 200 12.22 -8.29 -8.37
CA TYR A 200 13.48 -7.74 -7.84
C TYR A 200 14.67 -8.66 -8.09
N ARG A 201 14.53 -9.96 -7.83
CA ARG A 201 15.56 -10.98 -8.12
C ARG A 201 15.99 -10.93 -9.58
N ASP A 202 15.02 -10.95 -10.48
CA ASP A 202 15.29 -11.05 -11.91
C ASP A 202 15.90 -9.76 -12.47
N MET A 203 15.44 -8.58 -12.03
CA MET A 203 16.10 -7.32 -12.39
C MET A 203 17.53 -7.25 -11.82
N LEU A 204 17.76 -7.77 -10.61
CA LEU A 204 19.10 -7.82 -10.03
C LEU A 204 20.04 -8.70 -10.86
N LEU A 205 19.57 -9.87 -11.29
CA LEU A 205 20.30 -10.78 -12.18
C LEU A 205 20.53 -10.18 -13.57
N GLU A 206 19.53 -9.51 -14.15
CA GLU A 206 19.66 -8.82 -15.45
C GLU A 206 20.74 -7.71 -15.39
N ASN A 207 20.78 -6.96 -14.29
CA ASN A 207 21.76 -5.91 -14.07
C ASN A 207 23.16 -6.42 -13.71
N ASN A 208 23.27 -7.67 -13.24
CA ASN A 208 24.51 -8.27 -12.75
C ASN A 208 24.70 -9.69 -13.33
N PRO A 209 25.16 -9.82 -14.59
CA PRO A 209 25.28 -11.12 -15.25
C PRO A 209 26.20 -12.14 -14.55
N ASN A 210 27.11 -11.65 -13.70
CA ASN A 210 28.05 -12.45 -12.91
C ASN A 210 27.67 -12.51 -11.41
N ALA A 211 26.44 -12.15 -11.06
CA ALA A 211 25.97 -12.27 -9.67
C ALA A 211 26.09 -13.73 -9.19
N PRO A 212 26.35 -13.95 -7.88
CA PRO A 212 26.22 -15.27 -7.30
C PRO A 212 24.74 -15.71 -7.31
N THR A 213 24.45 -16.90 -6.78
CA THR A 213 23.06 -17.36 -6.63
C THR A 213 22.23 -16.32 -5.86
N VAL A 214 21.06 -15.94 -6.41
CA VAL A 214 20.14 -14.98 -5.79
C VAL A 214 18.83 -15.68 -5.41
N ARG A 215 18.51 -15.68 -4.11
CA ARG A 215 17.21 -16.09 -3.58
C ARG A 215 16.32 -14.87 -3.32
N ALA A 216 15.01 -15.11 -3.20
CA ALA A 216 14.04 -14.04 -2.98
C ALA A 216 13.05 -14.44 -1.89
N GLN A 217 12.97 -13.66 -0.82
CA GLN A 217 12.29 -14.06 0.41
C GLN A 217 11.32 -12.99 0.92
N GLY A 218 10.12 -13.41 1.29
CA GLY A 218 9.18 -12.59 2.05
C GLY A 218 9.42 -12.76 3.55
N TRP A 219 9.82 -11.68 4.20
CA TRP A 219 10.18 -11.66 5.62
C TRP A 219 9.03 -11.09 6.45
N TYR A 220 8.26 -11.95 7.11
CA TYR A 220 7.09 -11.53 7.90
C TYR A 220 7.47 -11.31 9.35
N SER A 221 7.42 -10.06 9.81
CA SER A 221 7.81 -9.70 11.18
C SER A 221 6.75 -10.03 12.23
N ALA A 222 5.47 -10.11 11.83
CA ALA A 222 4.38 -10.56 12.70
C ALA A 222 4.42 -12.09 12.87
N GLY A 223 5.04 -12.57 13.94
CA GLY A 223 5.31 -14.00 14.10
C GLY A 223 6.39 -14.45 13.10
N PRO A 224 7.67 -14.10 13.37
CA PRO A 224 8.78 -14.16 12.43
C PRO A 224 8.78 -15.42 11.57
N LYS A 225 8.54 -15.25 10.27
CA LYS A 225 8.55 -16.33 9.28
C LYS A 225 9.13 -15.84 7.97
N VAL A 226 9.93 -16.69 7.36
CA VAL A 226 10.51 -16.48 6.02
C VAL A 226 9.81 -17.42 5.05
N TYR A 227 9.44 -16.90 3.88
CA TYR A 227 8.95 -17.71 2.76
C TYR A 227 9.75 -17.42 1.51
N GLU A 228 10.13 -18.48 0.79
CA GLU A 228 10.82 -18.38 -0.50
C GLU A 228 9.85 -18.09 -1.64
N ALA A 229 10.28 -17.22 -2.56
CA ALA A 229 9.61 -16.94 -3.82
C ALA A 229 10.33 -17.67 -4.96
N GLU A 230 9.83 -18.85 -5.27
CA GLU A 230 10.35 -19.70 -6.34
C GLU A 230 9.61 -19.49 -7.67
N GLY A 231 10.24 -19.92 -8.76
CA GLY A 231 9.66 -19.91 -10.10
C GLY A 231 10.50 -19.16 -11.13
N PRO A 232 10.11 -19.24 -12.41
CA PRO A 232 10.85 -18.66 -13.53
C PRO A 232 10.89 -17.13 -13.44
N SER A 233 11.70 -16.54 -14.32
CA SER A 233 11.78 -15.08 -14.45
C SER A 233 10.43 -14.49 -14.82
N VAL A 234 10.11 -13.33 -14.24
CA VAL A 234 8.87 -12.58 -14.50
C VAL A 234 9.08 -11.34 -15.37
N LEU A 235 10.29 -11.12 -15.90
CA LEU A 235 10.62 -9.89 -16.63
C LEU A 235 9.83 -9.76 -17.95
N GLU A 236 9.63 -10.85 -18.68
CA GLU A 236 8.82 -10.82 -19.91
C GLU A 236 7.39 -10.36 -19.64
N ASP A 237 6.75 -10.93 -18.61
CA ASP A 237 5.39 -10.54 -18.21
C ASP A 237 5.36 -9.11 -17.69
N ALA A 238 6.42 -8.66 -17.02
CA ALA A 238 6.56 -7.26 -16.60
C ALA A 238 6.63 -6.32 -17.80
N PHE A 239 7.36 -6.66 -18.86
CA PHE A 239 7.39 -5.84 -20.07
C PHE A 239 6.04 -5.81 -20.80
N ARG A 240 5.33 -6.94 -20.89
CA ARG A 240 3.95 -6.98 -21.44
C ARG A 240 3.00 -6.11 -20.63
N ALA A 241 3.08 -6.18 -19.30
CA ALA A 241 2.27 -5.33 -18.43
C ALA A 241 2.64 -3.85 -18.58
N TRP A 242 3.94 -3.52 -18.71
CA TRP A 242 4.39 -2.16 -18.97
C TRP A 242 3.76 -1.61 -20.26
N GLU A 243 3.69 -2.38 -21.35
CA GLU A 243 3.02 -1.96 -22.58
C GLU A 243 1.53 -1.67 -22.36
N GLY A 244 0.81 -2.56 -21.66
CA GLY A 244 -0.60 -2.39 -21.34
C GLY A 244 -0.92 -1.29 -20.31
N MET A 245 0.09 -0.78 -19.60
CA MET A 245 -0.04 0.27 -18.58
C MET A 245 0.11 1.70 -19.13
N ALA A 246 0.22 1.87 -20.45
CA ALA A 246 0.24 3.18 -21.07
C ALA A 246 -0.98 4.02 -20.63
N ILE A 247 -0.75 5.27 -20.23
CA ILE A 247 -1.82 6.15 -19.78
C ILE A 247 -2.50 6.77 -20.99
N THR A 248 -3.72 6.31 -21.25
CA THR A 248 -4.60 6.77 -22.32
C THR A 248 -5.55 7.87 -21.83
N LYS A 249 -6.13 8.63 -22.78
CA LYS A 249 -7.20 9.60 -22.48
C LYS A 249 -8.41 8.86 -21.94
N GLU A 250 -8.81 7.78 -22.61
CA GLU A 250 -9.87 6.90 -22.19
C GLU A 250 -9.40 5.98 -21.05
N PRO A 251 -10.30 5.59 -20.15
CA PRO A 251 -10.04 4.57 -19.14
C PRO A 251 -9.50 3.26 -19.70
N LEU A 252 -8.54 2.65 -18.99
CA LEU A 252 -8.25 1.23 -19.19
C LEU A 252 -9.46 0.38 -18.76
N GLU A 253 -9.64 -0.76 -19.43
CA GLU A 253 -10.76 -1.67 -19.20
C GLU A 253 -10.87 -2.07 -17.71
N ALA A 254 -12.10 -2.06 -17.20
CA ALA A 254 -12.38 -2.46 -15.83
C ALA A 254 -12.65 -3.96 -15.77
N THR A 255 -11.95 -4.65 -14.88
CA THR A 255 -12.20 -6.05 -14.53
C THR A 255 -12.72 -6.11 -13.09
N PRO A 256 -13.99 -5.76 -12.84
CA PRO A 256 -14.53 -5.76 -11.49
C PRO A 256 -14.64 -7.19 -10.96
N ASP A 257 -13.90 -7.48 -9.90
CA ASP A 257 -14.00 -8.71 -9.10
C ASP A 257 -14.09 -8.36 -7.61
N ASP A 258 -14.53 -9.31 -6.78
CA ASP A 258 -14.72 -9.07 -5.35
C ASP A 258 -13.42 -8.64 -4.67
N ASP A 259 -12.29 -9.29 -4.96
CA ASP A 259 -11.02 -8.99 -4.31
C ASP A 259 -10.46 -7.63 -4.73
N ALA A 260 -10.53 -7.28 -6.01
CA ALA A 260 -10.08 -5.97 -6.49
C ALA A 260 -11.01 -4.84 -6.05
N CYS A 261 -12.33 -5.06 -6.09
CA CYS A 261 -13.30 -4.03 -5.74
C CYS A 261 -13.41 -3.84 -4.23
N ARG A 262 -13.43 -4.88 -3.40
CA ARG A 262 -13.75 -4.79 -1.95
C ARG A 262 -12.98 -3.67 -1.23
N PHE A 263 -11.68 -3.54 -1.47
CA PHE A 263 -10.83 -2.52 -0.85
C PHE A 263 -10.34 -1.43 -1.83
N CYS A 264 -11.00 -1.27 -2.99
CA CYS A 264 -10.63 -0.23 -3.95
C CYS A 264 -10.99 1.17 -3.40
N GLU A 265 -9.98 2.02 -3.19
CA GLU A 265 -10.17 3.40 -2.73
C GLU A 265 -10.72 4.36 -3.80
N TRP A 266 -10.87 3.89 -5.04
CA TRP A 266 -11.28 4.70 -6.20
C TRP A 266 -12.76 4.56 -6.60
N LYS A 267 -13.57 3.87 -5.78
CA LYS A 267 -14.98 3.57 -6.10
C LYS A 267 -15.80 4.80 -6.47
N ALA A 268 -15.62 5.92 -5.77
CA ALA A 268 -16.33 7.18 -6.04
C ALA A 268 -16.15 7.72 -7.48
N TRP A 269 -15.12 7.27 -8.19
CA TRP A 269 -14.81 7.64 -9.58
C TRP A 269 -14.94 6.46 -10.57
N CYS A 270 -15.36 5.28 -10.10
CA CYS A 270 -15.39 4.05 -10.88
C CYS A 270 -16.85 3.59 -11.14
N PRO A 271 -17.44 3.94 -12.29
CA PRO A 271 -18.82 3.53 -12.60
C PRO A 271 -18.95 2.01 -12.84
N ALA A 272 -17.89 1.36 -13.34
CA ALA A 272 -17.88 -0.09 -13.59
C ALA A 272 -18.13 -0.92 -12.33
N TRP A 273 -17.64 -0.48 -11.16
CA TRP A 273 -17.94 -1.14 -9.89
C TRP A 273 -19.44 -1.07 -9.56
N PHE A 274 -20.03 0.11 -9.71
CA PHE A 274 -21.42 0.35 -9.36
C PHE A 274 -22.37 -0.41 -10.29
N HIS A 275 -22.06 -0.40 -11.60
CA HIS A 275 -22.76 -1.17 -12.62
C HIS A 275 -22.66 -2.68 -12.40
N ALA A 276 -21.44 -3.22 -12.25
CA ALA A 276 -21.21 -4.65 -12.04
C ALA A 276 -21.94 -5.20 -10.80
N ARG A 277 -22.07 -4.37 -9.75
CA ARG A 277 -22.84 -4.73 -8.57
C ARG A 277 -24.34 -4.86 -8.85
N ALA A 278 -24.92 -3.98 -9.67
CA ALA A 278 -26.34 -4.03 -10.02
C ALA A 278 -26.67 -5.22 -10.92
N GLU A 279 -25.76 -5.59 -11.82
CA GLU A 279 -25.88 -6.76 -12.70
C GLU A 279 -25.64 -8.10 -11.99
N GLY A 280 -25.28 -8.09 -10.69
CA GLY A 280 -25.00 -9.30 -9.93
C GLY A 280 -23.64 -9.95 -10.23
N ASN A 281 -22.75 -9.25 -10.96
CA ASN A 281 -21.38 -9.72 -11.27
C ASN A 281 -20.43 -9.61 -10.07
N LEU A 282 -20.80 -8.81 -9.07
CA LEU A 282 -20.12 -8.77 -7.77
C LEU A 282 -21.00 -9.43 -6.71
N PRO A 283 -20.40 -10.15 -5.75
CA PRO A 283 -21.17 -10.75 -4.67
C PRO A 283 -21.94 -9.67 -3.91
N SER A 284 -23.16 -10.02 -3.51
CA SER A 284 -23.96 -9.16 -2.64
C SER A 284 -23.14 -8.80 -1.41
N PRO A 285 -23.14 -7.52 -0.96
CA PRO A 285 -22.28 -7.12 0.15
C PRO A 285 -22.60 -7.96 1.39
N SER A 286 -21.64 -8.80 1.79
CA SER A 286 -21.75 -9.66 2.97
C SER A 286 -21.14 -8.95 4.17
N GLY A 287 -21.74 -9.15 5.35
CA GLY A 287 -21.28 -8.52 6.59
C GLY A 287 -21.93 -7.18 6.93
N ILE A 288 -21.33 -6.47 7.88
CA ILE A 288 -21.92 -5.30 8.54
C ILE A 288 -21.59 -3.96 7.85
N PHE A 289 -20.58 -3.94 6.97
CA PHE A 289 -20.13 -2.75 6.25
C PHE A 289 -20.50 -2.84 4.78
N ARG A 290 -20.99 -1.73 4.23
CA ARG A 290 -21.34 -1.62 2.81
C ARG A 290 -20.92 -0.27 2.26
N ASP A 291 -20.59 -0.25 0.98
CA ASP A 291 -20.42 0.99 0.23
C ASP A 291 -21.71 1.26 -0.55
N GLU A 292 -22.17 2.51 -0.61
CA GLU A 292 -23.37 2.89 -1.36
C GLU A 292 -23.17 4.19 -2.13
N VAL A 293 -24.01 4.40 -3.14
CA VAL A 293 -24.20 5.69 -3.80
C VAL A 293 -25.60 6.17 -3.42
N ALA A 294 -25.72 7.42 -3.00
CA ALA A 294 -26.98 7.95 -2.51
C ALA A 294 -27.16 9.45 -2.79
N LEU A 295 -28.41 9.90 -2.87
CA LEU A 295 -28.76 11.33 -2.84
C LEU A 295 -28.97 11.76 -1.40
N ILE A 296 -28.41 12.91 -1.02
CA ILE A 296 -28.67 13.52 0.29
C ILE A 296 -29.98 14.31 0.19
N LEU A 297 -31.01 13.88 0.94
CA LEU A 297 -32.32 14.53 0.96
C LEU A 297 -32.40 15.61 2.05
N GLN A 298 -31.85 15.30 3.22
CA GLN A 298 -31.81 16.20 4.37
C GLN A 298 -30.55 15.91 5.18
N PHE A 299 -29.89 16.96 5.66
CA PHE A 299 -28.74 16.84 6.54
C PHE A 299 -28.84 17.87 7.65
N ASP A 300 -28.80 17.39 8.89
CA ASP A 300 -28.67 18.21 10.09
C ASP A 300 -27.21 18.22 10.54
N GLU A 301 -26.54 19.34 10.30
CA GLU A 301 -25.10 19.49 10.52
C GLU A 301 -24.71 19.37 12.01
N ALA A 302 -25.61 19.75 12.92
CA ALA A 302 -25.34 19.77 14.36
C ALA A 302 -25.33 18.35 14.95
N SER A 303 -26.34 17.54 14.64
CA SER A 303 -26.47 16.16 15.15
C SER A 303 -25.78 15.12 14.27
N GLY A 304 -25.47 15.47 13.01
CA GLY A 304 -25.00 14.54 12.00
C GLY A 304 -26.08 13.60 11.45
N ALA A 305 -27.35 13.86 11.76
CA ALA A 305 -28.47 13.11 11.21
C ALA A 305 -28.66 13.45 9.74
N CYS A 306 -28.75 12.42 8.90
CA CYS A 306 -28.87 12.54 7.47
C CYS A 306 -29.96 11.59 6.97
N MET A 307 -30.80 12.08 6.06
CA MET A 307 -31.74 11.26 5.31
C MET A 307 -31.22 11.13 3.88
N VAL A 308 -31.04 9.90 3.43
CA VAL A 308 -30.51 9.61 2.09
C VAL A 308 -31.46 8.75 1.29
N GLU A 309 -31.51 8.96 -0.02
CA GLU A 309 -32.15 8.06 -0.97
C GLU A 309 -31.09 7.21 -1.67
N LEU A 310 -31.19 5.89 -1.58
CA LEU A 310 -30.29 5.02 -2.34
C LEU A 310 -30.57 5.14 -3.84
N VAL A 311 -29.53 5.03 -4.66
CA VAL A 311 -29.68 5.05 -6.12
C VAL A 311 -29.20 3.74 -6.74
N SER A 312 -29.64 3.49 -7.98
CA SER A 312 -29.14 2.41 -8.83
C SER A 312 -28.42 3.01 -10.05
N PRO A 313 -27.47 2.28 -10.68
CA PRO A 313 -26.87 2.74 -11.92
C PRO A 313 -27.93 2.80 -13.03
N LYS A 314 -27.90 3.88 -13.81
CA LYS A 314 -28.68 4.05 -15.04
C LYS A 314 -28.01 3.35 -16.22
N ASP A 315 -26.68 3.42 -16.25
CA ASP A 315 -25.82 3.06 -17.35
C ASP A 315 -24.40 2.72 -16.84
N GLU A 316 -23.55 2.25 -17.75
CA GLU A 316 -22.15 1.88 -17.46
C GLU A 316 -21.22 3.06 -17.25
N VAL A 317 -21.67 4.28 -17.55
CA VAL A 317 -20.87 5.51 -17.49
C VAL A 317 -21.08 6.29 -16.18
N GLY A 318 -21.94 5.78 -15.29
CA GLY A 318 -22.12 6.27 -13.92
C GLY A 318 -23.30 7.19 -13.72
N GLY A 319 -24.21 7.27 -14.70
CA GLY A 319 -25.55 7.80 -14.51
C GLY A 319 -26.29 7.05 -13.41
N ILE A 320 -27.21 7.73 -12.74
CA ILE A 320 -27.94 7.21 -11.58
C ILE A 320 -29.45 7.33 -11.77
N ILE A 321 -30.20 6.42 -11.15
CA ILE A 321 -31.66 6.46 -11.04
C ILE A 321 -32.04 6.38 -9.55
N PRO A 322 -32.85 7.33 -9.03
CA PRO A 322 -33.37 7.26 -7.67
C PRO A 322 -34.21 5.98 -7.47
N SER A 323 -33.98 5.27 -6.37
CA SER A 323 -34.67 4.00 -6.11
C SER A 323 -36.00 4.14 -5.37
N GLY A 324 -36.32 5.33 -4.85
CA GLY A 324 -37.42 5.56 -3.90
C GLY A 324 -37.16 5.01 -2.50
N ARG A 325 -36.03 4.34 -2.27
CA ARG A 325 -35.69 3.76 -0.96
C ARG A 325 -34.90 4.76 -0.11
N THR A 326 -35.60 5.31 0.88
CA THR A 326 -35.03 6.27 1.83
C THR A 326 -34.53 5.60 3.11
N ILE A 327 -33.38 6.04 3.60
CA ILE A 327 -32.71 5.49 4.79
C ILE A 327 -32.16 6.64 5.66
N GLY A 328 -32.36 6.53 6.97
CA GLY A 328 -31.70 7.40 7.95
C GLY A 328 -30.27 6.93 8.23
N VAL A 329 -29.33 7.88 8.23
CA VAL A 329 -27.90 7.68 8.52
C VAL A 329 -27.46 8.68 9.59
N ILE A 330 -26.62 8.24 10.53
CA ILE A 330 -25.97 9.11 11.52
C ILE A 330 -24.48 9.17 11.20
N CYS A 331 -23.99 10.37 10.90
CA CYS A 331 -22.58 10.65 10.66
C CYS A 331 -21.93 11.18 11.93
N LYS A 332 -20.76 10.63 12.31
CA LYS A 332 -19.95 11.08 13.45
C LYS A 332 -18.48 11.14 13.07
N GLY A 333 -17.70 11.89 13.85
CA GLY A 333 -16.25 12.02 13.67
C GLY A 333 -15.90 12.43 12.25
N GLN A 334 -14.90 11.78 11.66
CA GLN A 334 -14.43 12.12 10.32
C GLN A 334 -15.52 12.08 9.24
N ALA A 335 -16.46 11.14 9.32
CA ALA A 335 -17.55 11.05 8.33
C ALA A 335 -18.50 12.25 8.40
N LEU A 336 -18.67 12.85 9.58
CA LEU A 336 -19.46 14.07 9.74
C LEU A 336 -18.75 15.27 9.08
N ASP A 337 -17.44 15.40 9.30
CA ASP A 337 -16.66 16.49 8.72
C ASP A 337 -16.59 16.38 7.19
N GLN A 338 -16.39 15.16 6.66
CA GLN A 338 -16.45 14.92 5.22
C GLN A 338 -17.85 15.19 4.62
N MET A 339 -18.93 14.86 5.35
CA MET A 339 -20.29 15.20 4.92
C MET A 339 -20.46 16.72 4.85
N ARG A 340 -19.99 17.46 5.85
CA ARG A 340 -20.01 18.94 5.85
C ARG A 340 -19.25 19.50 4.66
N ASP A 341 -18.05 19.00 4.40
CA ASP A 341 -17.22 19.44 3.27
C ASP A 341 -17.95 19.23 1.93
N VAL A 342 -18.59 18.06 1.74
CA VAL A 342 -19.35 17.79 0.53
C VAL A 342 -20.58 18.71 0.42
N MET A 343 -21.34 18.91 1.51
CA MET A 343 -22.53 19.75 1.50
C MET A 343 -22.22 21.24 1.30
N ASN A 344 -21.06 21.70 1.78
CA ASN A 344 -20.58 23.08 1.61
C ASN A 344 -19.85 23.31 0.28
N SER A 345 -19.56 22.25 -0.47
CA SER A 345 -18.95 22.36 -1.80
C SER A 345 -19.96 22.74 -2.89
N ASP A 346 -19.47 23.00 -4.09
CA ASP A 346 -20.30 23.22 -5.29
C ASP A 346 -20.86 21.92 -5.89
N HIS A 347 -20.60 20.76 -5.27
CA HIS A 347 -21.12 19.48 -5.77
C HIS A 347 -22.65 19.44 -5.68
N ARG A 348 -23.30 19.11 -6.80
CA ARG A 348 -24.75 18.95 -6.92
C ARG A 348 -25.03 17.59 -7.56
N GLY A 349 -25.13 16.56 -6.73
CA GLY A 349 -25.34 15.19 -7.21
C GLY A 349 -25.29 14.17 -6.09
N ALA A 350 -25.25 12.89 -6.47
CA ALA A 350 -25.10 11.81 -5.50
C ALA A 350 -23.74 11.84 -4.81
N VAL A 351 -23.68 11.19 -3.67
CA VAL A 351 -22.47 11.00 -2.88
C VAL A 351 -22.15 9.52 -2.78
N PHE A 352 -20.87 9.20 -2.80
CA PHE A 352 -20.35 7.90 -2.42
C PHE A 352 -20.21 7.85 -0.89
N LEU A 353 -20.84 6.85 -0.29
CA LEU A 353 -20.81 6.56 1.14
C LEU A 353 -20.05 5.25 1.34
N GLY A 354 -18.78 5.33 1.72
CA GLY A 354 -17.90 4.19 1.92
C GLY A 354 -17.97 3.64 3.34
N SER A 355 -17.97 2.31 3.47
CA SER A 355 -17.92 1.57 4.75
C SER A 355 -19.01 2.00 5.75
N ILE A 356 -20.24 2.15 5.27
CA ILE A 356 -21.43 2.41 6.10
C ILE A 356 -21.75 1.16 6.91
N ARG A 357 -22.01 1.32 8.20
CA ARG A 357 -22.42 0.23 9.06
C ARG A 357 -23.94 0.06 9.03
N THR A 358 -24.43 -1.06 8.48
CA THR A 358 -25.86 -1.27 8.18
C THR A 358 -26.63 -2.10 9.22
N ASN A 359 -25.95 -2.63 10.23
CA ASN A 359 -26.58 -3.35 11.34
C ASN A 359 -27.14 -2.43 12.44
N ALA A 360 -26.88 -1.11 12.35
CA ALA A 360 -27.48 -0.10 13.21
C ALA A 360 -28.78 0.44 12.57
N LYS A 361 -29.72 0.92 13.40
CA LYS A 361 -30.89 1.68 12.92
C LYS A 361 -30.99 2.97 13.75
N PRO A 362 -30.80 4.15 13.15
CA PRO A 362 -30.37 4.42 11.76
C PRO A 362 -29.00 3.81 11.42
N TRP A 363 -28.67 3.73 10.12
CA TRP A 363 -27.33 3.33 9.68
C TRP A 363 -26.26 4.28 10.24
N ALA A 364 -25.04 3.79 10.43
CA ALA A 364 -24.00 4.56 11.11
C ALA A 364 -22.74 4.73 10.26
N MET A 365 -22.23 5.95 10.22
CA MET A 365 -20.93 6.32 9.65
C MET A 365 -20.07 6.98 10.73
N GLY A 366 -18.79 6.65 10.77
CA GLY A 366 -17.86 7.13 11.79
C GLY A 366 -16.47 7.35 11.22
N ASP A 367 -15.46 7.35 12.09
CA ASP A 367 -14.05 7.59 11.70
C ASP A 367 -13.47 6.56 10.73
N TRP A 368 -14.15 5.44 10.49
CA TRP A 368 -13.75 4.41 9.53
C TRP A 368 -14.39 4.59 8.14
N SER A 369 -15.44 5.42 8.04
CA SER A 369 -16.23 5.62 6.84
C SER A 369 -15.62 6.70 5.94
N GLU A 370 -16.09 6.75 4.70
CA GLU A 370 -15.76 7.84 3.77
C GLU A 370 -17.04 8.44 3.19
N VAL A 371 -17.06 9.76 3.05
CA VAL A 371 -18.06 10.51 2.29
C VAL A 371 -17.34 11.27 1.19
N LEU A 372 -17.66 10.98 -0.07
CA LEU A 372 -17.05 11.61 -1.23
C LEU A 372 -18.13 11.99 -2.25
N PRO A 373 -17.91 13.03 -3.09
CA PRO A 373 -18.72 13.24 -4.27
C PRO A 373 -18.71 11.98 -5.16
N TRP A 374 -19.88 11.53 -5.62
CA TRP A 374 -19.95 10.56 -6.72
C TRP A 374 -19.58 11.29 -8.01
N ALA A 375 -18.40 11.01 -8.55
CA ALA A 375 -17.83 11.69 -9.70
C ALA A 375 -17.18 10.70 -10.67
N PRO A 376 -17.96 9.86 -11.37
CA PRO A 376 -17.46 8.92 -12.37
C PRO A 376 -16.48 9.58 -13.36
N LEU A 377 -15.27 9.02 -13.48
CA LEU A 377 -14.22 9.62 -14.29
C LEU A 377 -14.04 8.90 -15.62
N LEU A 378 -14.62 9.42 -16.70
CA LEU A 378 -14.66 8.77 -18.02
C LEU A 378 -13.54 9.20 -18.98
N GLU A 379 -12.76 10.21 -18.61
CA GLU A 379 -11.61 10.68 -19.37
C GLU A 379 -10.50 11.13 -18.41
N SER A 380 -9.26 11.13 -18.86
CA SER A 380 -8.12 11.53 -18.04
C SER A 380 -8.17 13.02 -17.70
N ILE A 381 -8.04 13.35 -16.42
CA ILE A 381 -7.85 14.74 -15.96
C ILE A 381 -6.39 15.19 -16.00
N ARG A 382 -5.46 14.34 -16.46
CA ARG A 382 -4.09 14.76 -16.71
C ARG A 382 -4.07 15.63 -17.96
N LYS A 383 -3.50 16.84 -17.85
CA LYS A 383 -3.10 17.60 -19.03
C LYS A 383 -2.09 16.74 -19.81
N ALA A 384 -2.29 16.60 -21.11
CA ALA A 384 -1.28 16.01 -21.99
C ALA A 384 0.06 16.73 -21.75
N PRO A 385 1.20 16.02 -21.72
CA PRO A 385 2.49 16.69 -21.75
C PRO A 385 2.51 17.61 -22.96
N ARG A 386 2.73 18.92 -22.75
CA ARG A 386 2.96 19.84 -23.87
C ARG A 386 4.15 19.29 -24.66
N ASN A 387 3.96 19.05 -25.95
CA ASN A 387 5.08 18.78 -26.83
C ASN A 387 6.00 20.01 -26.77
N LYS A 388 7.28 19.78 -26.43
CA LYS A 388 8.34 20.81 -26.47
C LYS A 388 8.71 21.26 -27.90
N SER A 389 7.83 21.05 -28.88
CA SER A 389 8.07 21.36 -30.29
C SER A 389 7.17 22.47 -30.83
N GLU A 390 6.49 23.23 -29.95
CA GLU A 390 5.70 24.41 -30.34
C GLU A 390 6.26 25.73 -29.76
N GLU A 391 7.48 25.69 -29.21
CA GLU A 391 8.28 26.87 -28.88
C GLU A 391 9.59 26.84 -29.67
N GLU A 392 9.49 26.92 -31.00
CA GLU A 392 10.52 27.48 -31.88
C GLU A 392 9.86 28.44 -32.88
#